data_AF-A0A3C2E6L7-F1
#
_entry.id   AF-A0A3C2E6L7-F1
#
_cell.length_a   1.000
_cell.length_b   1.000
_cell.length_c   1.000
_cell.angle_alpha   90.00
_cell.angle_beta   90.00
_cell.angle_gamma   90.00
#
_symmetry.space_group_name_H-M   'P 1'
#
loop_
_entity.id
_entity.type
_entity.pdbx_description
1 polymer ?
#
loop_
_entity_poly.entity_id
_entity_poly.type
_entity_poly.pdbx_seq_one_letter_code
_entity_poly.pdbx_strand_id
1 'polypeptide(L)'
;AEEAVAVLRETFGSTVVREASPVMGGEDFAQYHRTDEEIPVFMFWVGGTPQETLDSYRERGETPPSNHSPFFAPDAEASITLATEAMSLLALDYLAAPAAETGEDAE
;
A
#
# COMPACT_ATOMS: atom_id res chain seq x y z
N ALA A 1 -7.78 6.72 4.13
CA ALA A 1 -6.34 6.67 3.79
C ALA A 1 -5.48 6.69 5.04
N GLU A 2 -5.64 7.68 5.94
CA GLU A 2 -4.85 7.81 7.16
C GLU A 2 -4.94 6.57 8.07
N GLU A 3 -6.15 6.06 8.30
CA GLU A 3 -6.40 4.84 9.08
C GLU A 3 -5.71 3.61 8.47
N ALA A 4 -5.92 3.36 7.17
CA ALA A 4 -5.24 2.28 6.45
C ALA A 4 -3.70 2.40 6.55
N VAL A 5 -3.14 3.61 6.43
CA VAL A 5 -1.70 3.85 6.60
C VAL A 5 -1.24 3.59 8.02
N ALA A 6 -2.03 3.95 9.03
CA ALA A 6 -1.71 3.67 10.44
C ALA A 6 -1.63 2.16 10.71
N VAL A 7 -2.63 1.40 10.26
CA VAL A 7 -2.68 -0.07 10.37
C VAL A 7 -1.48 -0.73 9.69
N LEU A 8 -1.17 -0.31 8.45
CA LEU A 8 0.01 -0.78 7.74
C LEU A 8 1.31 -0.44 8.48
N ARG A 9 1.44 0.76 9.05
CA ARG A 9 2.64 1.18 9.79
C ARG A 9 2.79 0.46 11.13
N GLU A 10 1.69 0.14 11.80
CA GLU A 10 1.72 -0.66 13.03
C GLU A 10 2.24 -2.07 12.76
N THR A 11 1.84 -2.67 11.64
CA THR A 11 2.23 -4.05 11.29
C THR A 11 3.61 -4.13 10.64
N PHE A 12 3.88 -3.29 9.63
CA PHE A 12 5.10 -3.38 8.81
C PHE A 12 6.19 -2.37 9.20
N GLY A 13 5.87 -1.42 10.06
CA GLY A 13 6.79 -0.36 10.47
C GLY A 13 6.87 0.82 9.48
N SER A 14 7.24 1.98 10.01
CA SER A 14 7.31 3.25 9.24
C SER A 14 8.45 3.29 8.22
N THR A 15 9.43 2.40 8.33
CA THR A 15 10.51 2.28 7.34
C THR A 15 10.01 1.58 6.06
N VAL A 16 9.05 0.67 6.18
CA VAL A 16 8.47 -0.07 5.04
C VAL A 16 7.35 0.76 4.40
N VAL A 17 6.48 1.36 5.20
CA VAL A 17 5.31 2.12 4.73
C VAL A 17 5.62 3.61 4.66
N ARG A 18 5.89 4.08 3.44
CA ARG A 18 6.26 5.46 3.13
C ARG A 18 5.20 6.16 2.30
N GLU A 19 5.11 7.47 2.45
CA GLU A 19 4.30 8.30 1.57
C GLU A 19 4.96 8.38 0.19
N ALA A 20 4.19 8.07 -0.85
CA ALA A 20 4.64 8.19 -2.23
C ALA A 20 4.26 9.56 -2.78
N SER A 21 5.18 10.20 -3.51
CA SER A 21 4.85 11.41 -4.26
C SER A 21 3.82 11.09 -5.35
N PRO A 22 2.92 12.03 -5.68
CA PRO A 22 2.03 11.88 -6.83
C PRO A 22 2.81 11.61 -8.11
N VAL A 23 2.28 10.71 -8.95
CA VAL A 23 2.87 10.35 -10.25
C VAL A 23 1.87 10.61 -11.38
N MET A 24 2.39 10.86 -12.58
CA MET A 24 1.57 11.07 -13.80
C MET A 24 1.18 9.75 -14.50
N GLY A 25 1.27 8.61 -13.80
CA GLY A 25 0.83 7.33 -14.31
C GLY A 25 -0.68 7.32 -14.56
N GLY A 26 -1.12 6.71 -15.65
CA GLY A 26 -2.55 6.51 -15.92
C GLY A 26 -3.05 5.23 -15.27
N GLU A 27 -4.09 5.34 -14.46
CA GLU A 27 -4.74 4.23 -13.75
C GLU A 27 -6.25 4.47 -13.72
N ASP A 28 -7.06 3.44 -13.96
CA ASP A 28 -8.52 3.55 -14.00
C ASP A 28 -9.20 3.26 -12.65
N PHE A 29 -8.44 2.86 -11.63
CA PHE A 29 -8.92 2.59 -10.27
C PHE A 29 -9.83 3.68 -9.68
N ALA A 30 -9.58 4.95 -10.01
CA ALA A 30 -10.42 6.07 -9.56
C ALA A 30 -11.89 5.97 -10.00
N GLN A 31 -12.20 5.17 -11.03
CA GLN A 31 -13.58 4.91 -11.45
C GLN A 31 -14.39 4.21 -10.34
N TYR A 32 -13.78 3.42 -9.45
CA TYR A 32 -14.48 2.75 -8.35
C TYR A 32 -15.09 3.74 -7.33
N HIS A 33 -14.58 4.96 -7.22
CA HIS A 33 -15.13 5.99 -6.35
C HIS A 33 -16.33 6.73 -6.97
N ARG A 34 -16.57 6.58 -8.28
CA ARG A 34 -17.58 7.36 -9.02
C ARG A 34 -18.98 6.74 -8.88
N THR A 35 -19.40 6.54 -7.64
CA THR A 35 -20.75 6.08 -7.27
C THR A 35 -21.53 7.23 -6.63
N ASP A 36 -22.86 7.13 -6.60
CA ASP A 36 -23.71 8.15 -5.97
C ASP A 36 -23.48 8.22 -4.44
N GLU A 37 -23.01 7.12 -3.85
CA GLU A 37 -22.78 6.92 -2.42
C GLU A 37 -21.39 7.38 -1.94
N GLU A 38 -20.57 8.00 -2.80
CA GLU A 38 -19.25 8.54 -2.46
C GLU A 38 -18.33 7.55 -1.72
N ILE A 39 -18.35 6.26 -2.13
CA ILE A 39 -17.64 5.18 -1.43
C ILE A 39 -16.13 5.47 -1.42
N PRO A 40 -15.48 5.60 -0.24
CA PRO A 40 -14.06 5.93 -0.19
C PRO A 40 -13.22 4.81 -0.79
N VAL A 41 -12.24 5.20 -1.62
CA VAL A 41 -11.28 4.27 -2.23
C VAL A 41 -9.87 4.59 -1.76
N PHE A 42 -9.03 3.57 -1.69
CA PHE A 42 -7.63 3.72 -1.32
C PHE A 42 -6.77 2.82 -2.21
N MET A 43 -5.80 3.43 -2.89
CA MET A 43 -4.79 2.75 -3.69
C MET A 43 -3.43 2.98 -3.04
N PHE A 44 -2.60 1.94 -2.99
CA PHE A 44 -1.21 2.03 -2.55
C PHE A 44 -0.30 1.22 -3.48
N TRP A 45 0.99 1.55 -3.45
CA TRP A 45 2.01 0.86 -4.24
C TRP A 45 2.75 -0.17 -3.40
N VAL A 46 3.11 -1.29 -4.01
CA VAL A 46 3.98 -2.31 -3.42
C VAL A 46 5.33 -2.26 -4.11
N GLY A 47 6.41 -2.24 -3.32
CA GLY A 47 7.77 -2.23 -3.84
C GLY A 47 8.12 -3.56 -4.51
N GLY A 48 8.68 -3.49 -5.72
CA GLY A 48 9.08 -4.68 -6.48
C GLY A 48 10.58 -4.99 -6.45
N THR A 49 11.43 -3.98 -6.25
CA THR A 49 12.89 -4.13 -6.39
C THR A 49 13.56 -4.21 -5.02
N PRO A 50 14.42 -5.22 -4.77
CA PRO A 50 15.17 -5.30 -3.51
C PRO A 50 15.94 -4.01 -3.19
N GLN A 51 15.98 -3.64 -1.91
CA GLN A 51 16.61 -2.39 -1.47
C GLN A 51 18.10 -2.33 -1.85
N GLU A 52 18.84 -3.43 -1.70
CA GLU A 52 20.25 -3.53 -2.12
C GLU A 52 20.44 -3.26 -3.62
N THR A 53 19.50 -3.71 -4.45
CA THR A 53 19.53 -3.47 -5.90
C THR A 53 19.28 -1.99 -6.20
N LEU A 54 18.29 -1.38 -5.54
CA LEU A 54 18.02 0.06 -5.67
C LEU A 54 19.24 0.89 -5.23
N ASP A 55 19.90 0.50 -4.14
CA ASP A 55 21.09 1.19 -3.64
C ASP A 55 22.28 1.03 -4.60
N SER A 56 22.47 -0.14 -5.20
CA SER A 56 23.49 -0.33 -6.24
C SER A 56 23.25 0.55 -7.48
N TYR A 57 22.00 0.73 -7.92
CA TYR A 57 21.69 1.68 -9.02
C TYR A 57 22.03 3.12 -8.61
N ARG A 58 21.68 3.52 -7.38
CA ARG A 58 21.99 4.87 -6.85
C ARG A 58 23.49 5.12 -6.77
N GLU A 59 24.28 4.17 -6.27
CA GLU A 59 25.74 4.27 -6.18
C GLU A 59 26.41 4.44 -7.55
N ARG A 60 25.84 3.80 -8.58
CA ARG A 60 26.31 3.91 -9.97
C ARG A 60 25.78 5.16 -10.69
N GLY A 61 24.88 5.93 -10.07
CA GLY A 61 24.22 7.08 -10.70
C GLY A 61 23.27 6.68 -11.84
N GLU A 62 22.78 5.44 -11.82
CA GLU A 62 21.89 4.88 -12.83
C GLU A 62 20.44 4.85 -12.36
N THR A 63 19.50 4.88 -13.30
CA THR A 63 18.07 4.73 -13.00
C THR A 63 17.67 3.26 -13.11
N PRO A 64 17.04 2.66 -12.08
CA PRO A 64 16.58 1.27 -12.16
C PRO A 64 15.49 1.11 -13.24
N PRO A 65 15.38 -0.07 -13.89
CA PRO A 65 14.28 -0.38 -14.79
C PRO A 65 12.92 -0.19 -14.10
N SER A 66 11.99 0.50 -14.77
CA SER A 66 10.64 0.76 -14.27
C SER A 66 9.60 -0.12 -14.96
N ASN A 67 8.34 -0.03 -14.52
CA ASN A 67 7.18 -0.54 -15.25
C ASN A 67 7.27 -0.17 -16.74
N HIS A 68 6.86 -1.11 -17.62
CA HIS A 68 7.01 -1.08 -19.09
C HIS A 68 8.42 -1.29 -19.66
N SER A 69 9.47 -1.42 -18.84
CA SER A 69 10.78 -1.87 -19.31
C SER A 69 10.79 -3.39 -19.51
N PRO A 70 11.42 -3.93 -20.57
CA PRO A 70 11.65 -5.38 -20.71
C PRO A 70 12.64 -5.93 -19.68
N PHE A 71 13.32 -5.06 -18.93
CA PHE A 71 14.28 -5.41 -17.89
C PHE A 71 13.72 -5.22 -16.47
N PHE A 72 12.44 -4.83 -16.33
CA PHE A 72 11.81 -4.79 -15.02
C PHE A 72 11.65 -6.21 -14.47
N ALA A 73 12.31 -6.48 -13.35
CA ALA A 73 12.39 -7.79 -12.73
C ALA A 73 12.13 -7.64 -11.22
N PRO A 74 10.85 -7.65 -10.79
CA PRO A 74 10.54 -7.59 -9.37
C PRO A 74 10.92 -8.89 -8.65
N ASP A 75 11.27 -8.79 -7.36
CA ASP A 75 11.33 -9.92 -6.46
C ASP A 75 9.90 -10.43 -6.21
N ALA A 76 9.52 -11.47 -6.96
CA ALA A 76 8.16 -11.98 -6.97
C ALA A 76 7.72 -12.48 -5.58
N GLU A 77 8.59 -13.18 -4.85
CA GLU A 77 8.24 -13.76 -3.56
C GLU A 77 7.98 -12.68 -2.52
N ALA A 78 8.92 -11.73 -2.38
CA ALA A 78 8.77 -10.62 -1.45
C ALA A 78 7.57 -9.72 -1.80
N SER A 79 7.41 -9.39 -3.08
CA SER A 79 6.36 -8.48 -3.54
C SER A 79 4.96 -9.08 -3.37
N ILE A 80 4.77 -10.34 -3.78
CA ILE A 80 3.47 -11.01 -3.68
C ILE A 80 3.11 -11.24 -2.22
N THR A 81 4.07 -11.66 -1.38
CA THR A 81 3.86 -11.86 0.05
C THR A 81 3.42 -10.55 0.71
N LEU A 82 4.18 -9.47 0.54
CA LEU A 82 3.86 -8.17 1.16
C LEU A 82 2.52 -7.61 0.66
N ALA A 83 2.24 -7.72 -0.65
CA ALA A 83 0.97 -7.28 -1.20
C ALA A 83 -0.21 -8.06 -0.61
N THR A 84 -0.07 -9.39 -0.48
CA THR A 84 -1.10 -10.28 0.05
C THR A 84 -1.34 -10.00 1.52
N GLU A 85 -0.28 -9.86 2.32
CA GLU A 85 -0.38 -9.54 3.74
C GLU A 85 -1.01 -8.16 3.96
N ALA A 86 -0.57 -7.13 3.24
CA ALA A 86 -1.12 -5.78 3.35
C ALA A 86 -2.60 -5.71 2.97
N MET A 87 -2.99 -6.33 1.84
CA MET A 87 -4.40 -6.37 1.42
C MET A 87 -5.26 -7.16 2.40
N SER A 88 -4.77 -8.31 2.90
CA SER A 88 -5.51 -9.13 3.85
C SER A 88 -5.68 -8.42 5.19
N LEU A 89 -4.62 -7.75 5.67
CA LEU A 89 -4.67 -6.96 6.90
C LEU A 89 -5.71 -5.84 6.78
N LEU A 90 -5.69 -5.05 5.70
CA LEU A 90 -6.65 -3.97 5.50
C LEU A 90 -8.08 -4.48 5.37
N ALA A 91 -8.29 -5.63 4.72
CA ALA A 91 -9.61 -6.24 4.64
C ALA A 91 -10.10 -6.73 6.01
N LEU A 92 -9.23 -7.35 6.81
CA LEU A 92 -9.56 -7.81 8.16
C LEU A 92 -9.86 -6.65 9.10
N ASP A 93 -9.07 -5.58 9.03
CA ASP A 93 -9.30 -4.34 9.78
C ASP A 93 -10.64 -3.71 9.42
N TYR A 94 -10.93 -3.56 8.11
CA TYR A 94 -12.20 -3.01 7.64
C TYR A 94 -13.42 -3.87 8.01
N LEU A 95 -13.27 -5.20 8.03
CA LEU A 95 -14.35 -6.13 8.36
C LEU A 95 -14.45 -6.45 9.86
N ALA A 96 -13.51 -5.99 10.68
CA ALA A 96 -13.57 -6.19 12.12
C ALA A 96 -14.85 -5.56 12.66
N ALA A 97 -15.56 -6.29 13.52
CA ALA A 97 -16.72 -5.72 14.20
C ALA A 97 -16.25 -4.50 15.02
N PRO A 98 -17.02 -3.39 15.05
CA PRO A 98 -16.69 -2.29 15.94
C PRO A 98 -16.52 -2.86 17.35
N ALA A 99 -15.48 -2.42 18.05
CA ALA A 99 -15.32 -2.74 19.46
C ALA A 99 -16.67 -2.46 20.13
N ALA A 100 -17.26 -3.48 20.76
CA ALA A 100 -18.57 -3.35 21.39
C ALA A 100 -18.55 -2.08 22.24
N GLU A 101 -19.43 -1.12 21.94
CA GLU A 101 -19.60 0.05 22.78
C GLU A 101 -19.91 -0.48 24.17
N THR A 102 -18.94 -0.38 25.08
CA THR A 102 -19.16 -0.58 26.49
C THR A 102 -20.09 0.55 26.90
N GLY A 103 -21.38 0.26 26.91
CA GLY A 103 -22.42 1.16 27.36
C GLY A 103 -22.11 1.61 28.78
N GLU A 104 -21.54 2.80 28.89
CA GLU A 104 -21.36 3.53 30.13
C GLU A 104 -22.16 4.81 29.98
N ASP A 105 -23.48 4.67 30.01
CA ASP A 105 -24.46 5.75 30.23
C ASP A 105 -25.81 5.11 30.61
N ALA A 106 -25.86 4.57 31.81
CA ALA A 106 -27.09 4.17 32.48
C ALA A 106 -27.02 4.53 33.97
N GLU A 107 -27.04 5.83 34.27
CA GLU A 107 -27.63 6.40 35.50
C GLU A 107 -28.32 7.73 35.20
#